data_AF-A0AAW1LMU2-F1
#
_entry.id   AF-A0AAW1LMU2-F1
#
_cell.length_a   1.000
_cell.length_b   1.000
_cell.length_c   1.000
_cell.angle_alpha   90.00
_cell.angle_beta   90.00
_cell.angle_gamma   90.00
#
_symmetry.space_group_name_H-M   'P 1'
#
loop_
_entity.id
_entity.type
_entity.pdbx_description
1 polymer ?
#
loop_
_entity_poly.entity_id
_entity_poly.type
_entity_poly.pdbx_seq_one_letter_code
_entity_poly.pdbx_strand_id
1 'polypeptide(L)'
;MVALIQLPGTSATSNSLIIIDELGRGTSTYDGCSIAWAIAEYLVKDLKSFALFATHFHEITSIATKFPEVQNLHVSAVVTKDTLTPLYQVKKGPCDKSYGIHCARIAKFPADVLKEAEEHQRKLEFANGMKYINDFEFSLKRKAIDDGDELIANILKKIQKIDETKMSDEEILSEMENLRSEQLSTGNLFLKGLLENTD
;
A
#
# COMPACT_ATOMS: atom_id res chain seq x y z
N MET A 1 -11.87 -6.58 1.64
CA MET A 1 -11.30 -7.64 2.51
C MET A 1 -12.24 -7.93 3.66
N VAL A 2 -11.99 -9.01 4.39
CA VAL A 2 -12.65 -9.34 5.66
C VAL A 2 -11.58 -9.61 6.71
N ALA A 3 -11.70 -8.99 7.89
CA ALA A 3 -10.88 -9.28 9.07
C ALA A 3 -11.77 -9.33 10.33
N LEU A 4 -11.46 -10.22 11.28
CA LEU A 4 -12.38 -10.64 12.35
C LEU A 4 -12.13 -9.90 13.69
N ILE A 5 -12.55 -8.62 13.80
CA ILE A 5 -12.07 -7.67 14.85
C ILE A 5 -13.15 -6.66 15.36
N GLN A 6 -12.85 -5.42 15.82
CA GLN A 6 -13.06 -4.99 17.23
C GLN A 6 -13.50 -3.45 17.56
N LEU A 7 -14.58 -3.01 18.28
CA LEU A 7 -14.82 -1.68 19.03
C LEU A 7 -15.82 -1.83 20.23
N PRO A 8 -16.02 -0.85 21.15
CA PRO A 8 -17.18 -0.73 22.05
C PRO A 8 -18.34 0.16 21.52
N GLY A 9 -19.50 0.10 22.20
CA GLY A 9 -20.49 1.19 22.20
C GLY A 9 -21.97 0.78 22.33
N THR A 10 -22.29 -0.50 22.17
CA THR A 10 -23.67 -0.98 21.94
C THR A 10 -24.01 -2.23 22.76
N SER A 11 -25.28 -2.66 22.69
CA SER A 11 -25.85 -3.83 23.38
C SER A 11 -25.25 -5.20 23.02
N ALA A 12 -24.16 -5.23 22.26
CA ALA A 12 -23.44 -6.45 21.97
C ALA A 12 -22.76 -7.02 23.23
N THR A 13 -22.54 -8.33 23.22
CA THR A 13 -21.78 -9.08 24.24
C THR A 13 -20.82 -10.04 23.54
N SER A 14 -19.99 -10.77 24.29
CA SER A 14 -19.20 -11.88 23.73
C SER A 14 -20.02 -12.89 22.93
N ASN A 15 -21.30 -13.02 23.27
CA ASN A 15 -22.21 -14.00 22.69
C ASN A 15 -22.97 -13.44 21.46
N SER A 16 -22.62 -12.25 20.99
CA SER A 16 -23.20 -11.63 19.79
C SER A 16 -22.47 -12.08 18.52
N LEU A 17 -23.21 -12.11 17.41
CA LEU A 17 -22.66 -12.04 16.05
C LEU A 17 -22.82 -10.60 15.55
N ILE A 18 -21.74 -10.01 15.05
CA ILE A 18 -21.69 -8.62 14.60
C ILE A 18 -21.27 -8.60 13.13
N ILE A 19 -21.97 -7.78 12.34
CA ILE A 19 -21.73 -7.61 10.91
C ILE A 19 -21.53 -6.12 10.66
N ILE A 20 -20.38 -5.78 10.11
CA ILE A 20 -19.97 -4.42 9.75
C ILE A 20 -19.68 -4.43 8.25
N ASP A 21 -20.30 -3.51 7.51
CA ASP A 21 -20.15 -3.38 6.07
C ASP A 21 -19.73 -1.95 5.72
N GLU A 22 -18.53 -1.80 5.15
CA GLU A 22 -17.97 -0.58 4.55
C GLU A 22 -18.03 0.68 5.43
N LEU A 23 -17.75 0.49 6.71
CA LEU A 23 -17.68 1.51 7.75
C LEU A 23 -16.54 2.51 7.51
N GLY A 24 -16.77 3.79 7.86
CA GLY A 24 -15.77 4.86 7.74
C GLY A 24 -15.79 5.64 6.42
N ARG A 25 -16.60 5.24 5.42
CA ARG A 25 -16.66 5.86 4.09
C ARG A 25 -17.29 7.26 4.01
N GLY A 26 -17.79 7.81 5.11
CA GLY A 26 -18.47 9.12 5.17
C GLY A 26 -17.59 10.30 5.61
N THR A 27 -16.26 10.11 5.71
CA THR A 27 -15.30 11.11 6.19
C THR A 27 -13.98 11.01 5.38
N SER A 28 -12.91 11.70 5.79
CA SER A 28 -11.60 11.59 5.14
C SER A 28 -11.09 10.14 5.18
N THR A 29 -10.28 9.73 4.20
CA THR A 29 -9.76 8.36 4.11
C THR A 29 -8.97 7.95 5.36
N TYR A 30 -8.19 8.88 5.93
CA TYR A 30 -7.40 8.62 7.14
C TYR A 30 -8.27 8.56 8.39
N ASP A 31 -9.24 9.48 8.57
CA ASP A 31 -10.17 9.41 9.70
C ASP A 31 -11.03 8.14 9.63
N GLY A 32 -11.54 7.83 8.43
CA GLY A 32 -12.34 6.64 8.15
C GLY A 32 -11.57 5.37 8.44
N CYS A 33 -10.33 5.26 7.96
CA CYS A 33 -9.45 4.12 8.24
C CYS A 33 -9.02 4.05 9.71
N SER A 34 -8.75 5.18 10.39
CA SER A 34 -8.38 5.20 11.81
C SER A 34 -9.54 4.84 12.72
N ILE A 35 -10.75 5.33 12.41
CA ILE A 35 -11.99 4.94 13.08
C ILE A 35 -12.29 3.47 12.78
N ALA A 36 -12.13 3.00 11.54
CA ALA A 36 -12.34 1.60 11.18
C ALA A 36 -11.27 0.65 11.76
N TRP A 37 -10.01 1.10 11.93
CA TRP A 37 -8.96 0.38 12.68
C TRP A 37 -9.27 0.37 14.18
N ALA A 38 -9.74 1.48 14.75
CA ALA A 38 -10.21 1.49 16.13
C ALA A 38 -11.43 0.59 16.32
N ILE A 39 -12.32 0.53 15.30
CA ILE A 39 -13.42 -0.45 15.11
C ILE A 39 -12.91 -1.82 14.65
N ALA A 40 -11.59 -1.95 14.61
CA ALA A 40 -10.85 -3.18 14.60
C ALA A 40 -9.97 -3.39 15.89
N GLU A 41 -10.12 -2.57 16.96
CA GLU A 41 -9.46 -2.66 18.28
C GLU A 41 -10.31 -2.66 19.65
N TYR A 42 -11.65 -2.92 19.73
CA TYR A 42 -12.62 -3.25 20.90
C TYR A 42 -13.47 -4.62 21.03
N LEU A 43 -13.81 -5.37 19.95
CA LEU A 43 -14.62 -6.64 19.93
C LEU A 43 -13.94 -8.02 20.20
N VAL A 44 -12.64 -8.30 19.97
CA VAL A 44 -11.97 -9.62 20.17
C VAL A 44 -10.88 -9.69 21.28
N LYS A 45 -10.13 -8.61 21.57
CA LYS A 45 -9.28 -8.42 22.76
C LYS A 45 -10.07 -8.01 24.02
N ASP A 46 -11.18 -7.24 23.89
CA ASP A 46 -11.97 -6.73 25.00
C ASP A 46 -13.37 -7.40 25.07
N LEU A 47 -14.34 -7.06 24.20
CA LEU A 47 -15.73 -7.61 24.26
C LEU A 47 -15.83 -9.12 23.98
N LYS A 48 -14.93 -9.67 23.17
CA LYS A 48 -14.81 -11.08 22.74
C LYS A 48 -16.02 -11.68 21.99
N SER A 49 -16.48 -10.99 20.95
CA SER A 49 -17.61 -11.32 20.07
C SER A 49 -17.18 -11.78 18.67
N PHE A 50 -17.99 -12.63 18.02
CA PHE A 50 -17.80 -13.01 16.61
C PHE A 50 -18.16 -11.84 15.67
N ALA A 51 -17.22 -11.43 14.83
CA ALA A 51 -17.36 -10.27 13.95
C ALA A 51 -17.03 -10.58 12.48
N LEU A 52 -17.87 -10.11 11.56
CA LEU A 52 -17.59 -10.02 10.13
C LEU A 52 -17.44 -8.54 9.77
N PHE A 53 -16.24 -8.11 9.37
CA PHE A 53 -15.96 -6.74 8.96
C PHE A 53 -15.60 -6.71 7.47
N ALA A 54 -16.57 -6.39 6.60
CA ALA A 54 -16.32 -6.13 5.19
C ALA A 54 -15.80 -4.69 5.01
N THR A 55 -14.68 -4.53 4.32
CA THR A 55 -14.00 -3.23 4.17
C THR A 55 -13.15 -3.13 2.91
N HIS A 56 -13.11 -1.95 2.30
CA HIS A 56 -12.16 -1.57 1.24
C HIS A 56 -10.79 -1.11 1.77
N PHE A 57 -10.66 -0.79 3.07
CA PHE A 57 -9.37 -0.39 3.67
C PHE A 57 -8.43 -1.59 3.76
N HIS A 58 -7.33 -1.57 3.01
CA HIS A 58 -6.33 -2.64 2.99
C HIS A 58 -5.56 -2.71 4.31
N GLU A 59 -5.28 -1.55 4.90
CA GLU A 59 -4.50 -1.34 6.12
C GLU A 59 -5.05 -2.14 7.32
N ILE A 60 -6.38 -2.30 7.41
CA ILE A 60 -7.05 -3.05 8.49
C ILE A 60 -6.61 -4.51 8.52
N THR A 61 -6.17 -5.09 7.39
CA THR A 61 -5.72 -6.48 7.35
C THR A 61 -4.40 -6.72 8.09
N SER A 62 -3.58 -5.68 8.31
CA SER A 62 -2.36 -5.77 9.11
C SER A 62 -2.64 -6.07 10.59
N ILE A 63 -3.88 -5.87 11.08
CA ILE A 63 -4.27 -6.18 12.46
C ILE A 63 -4.21 -7.70 12.73
N ALA A 64 -4.28 -8.54 11.69
CA ALA A 64 -4.06 -9.97 11.79
C ALA A 64 -2.64 -10.36 12.23
N THR A 65 -1.67 -9.43 12.15
CA THR A 65 -0.32 -9.62 12.72
C THR A 65 -0.27 -9.39 14.23
N LYS A 66 -1.29 -8.71 14.79
CA LYS A 66 -1.36 -8.25 16.19
C LYS A 66 -2.26 -9.13 17.08
N PHE A 67 -3.28 -9.78 16.51
CA PHE A 67 -4.22 -10.63 17.23
C PHE A 67 -4.44 -11.96 16.48
N PRO A 68 -4.02 -13.13 17.03
CA PRO A 68 -4.06 -14.42 16.32
C PRO A 68 -5.47 -14.99 16.11
N GLU A 69 -6.48 -14.45 16.78
CA GLU A 69 -7.90 -14.76 16.57
C GLU A 69 -8.40 -14.27 15.20
N VAL A 70 -7.70 -13.29 14.61
CA VAL A 70 -8.07 -12.62 13.36
C VAL A 70 -7.69 -13.47 12.15
N GLN A 71 -8.62 -13.66 11.22
CA GLN A 71 -8.32 -14.25 9.92
C GLN A 71 -8.69 -13.28 8.80
N ASN A 72 -7.69 -12.93 7.98
CA ASN A 72 -7.91 -12.21 6.73
C ASN A 72 -8.56 -13.14 5.71
N LEU A 73 -9.64 -12.69 5.08
CA LEU A 73 -10.29 -13.34 3.95
C LEU A 73 -10.55 -12.31 2.82
N HIS A 74 -10.75 -12.80 1.60
CA HIS A 74 -11.20 -11.99 0.47
C HIS A 74 -12.16 -12.77 -0.44
N VAL A 75 -13.03 -12.06 -1.15
CA VAL A 75 -13.80 -12.63 -2.28
C VAL A 75 -12.89 -12.60 -3.50
N SER A 76 -12.73 -13.74 -4.16
CA SER A 76 -11.86 -13.86 -5.33
C SER A 76 -12.59 -13.60 -6.65
N ALA A 77 -11.84 -13.11 -7.64
CA ALA A 77 -12.29 -12.84 -9.00
C ALA A 77 -11.22 -13.25 -10.01
N VAL A 78 -11.62 -13.52 -11.25
CA VAL A 78 -10.71 -13.69 -12.39
C VAL A 78 -10.66 -12.39 -13.18
N VAL A 79 -9.46 -11.91 -13.48
CA VAL A 79 -9.22 -10.72 -14.29
C VAL A 79 -8.62 -11.14 -15.63
N THR A 80 -9.19 -10.62 -16.71
CA THR A 80 -8.52 -10.54 -18.02
C THR A 80 -8.37 -9.06 -18.39
N LYS A 81 -7.75 -8.77 -19.54
CA LYS A 81 -7.61 -7.39 -20.05
C LYS A 81 -8.96 -6.63 -20.11
N ASP A 82 -10.04 -7.34 -20.42
CA ASP A 82 -11.34 -6.76 -20.78
C ASP A 82 -12.49 -7.25 -19.87
N THR A 83 -12.23 -8.13 -18.90
CA THR A 83 -13.26 -8.69 -17.99
C THR A 83 -12.79 -8.85 -16.54
N LEU A 84 -13.71 -8.67 -15.60
CA LEU A 84 -13.59 -9.01 -14.18
C LEU A 84 -14.77 -9.93 -13.86
N THR A 85 -14.49 -11.19 -13.57
CA THR A 85 -15.51 -12.20 -13.26
C THR A 85 -15.42 -12.54 -11.77
N PRO A 86 -16.34 -12.07 -10.92
CA PRO A 86 -16.42 -12.50 -9.54
C PRO A 86 -16.64 -14.01 -9.48
N LEU A 87 -15.81 -14.73 -8.72
CA LEU A 87 -15.98 -16.16 -8.51
C LEU A 87 -16.97 -16.47 -7.37
N TYR A 88 -17.35 -15.45 -6.58
CA TYR A 88 -18.11 -15.56 -5.32
C TYR A 88 -17.49 -16.52 -4.28
N GLN A 89 -16.24 -16.96 -4.51
CA GLN A 89 -15.47 -17.81 -3.62
C GLN A 89 -14.69 -16.95 -2.62
N VAL A 90 -15.00 -17.11 -1.33
CA VAL A 90 -14.20 -16.58 -0.23
C VAL A 90 -12.93 -17.42 -0.07
N LYS A 91 -11.77 -16.78 -0.04
CA LYS A 91 -10.45 -17.39 0.15
C LYS A 91 -9.75 -16.77 1.35
N LYS A 92 -8.80 -17.50 1.95
CA LYS A 92 -7.95 -17.01 3.04
C LYS A 92 -6.88 -16.05 2.50
N GLY A 93 -6.41 -15.17 3.39
CA GLY A 93 -5.39 -14.16 3.11
C GLY A 93 -5.99 -12.80 2.70
N PRO A 94 -5.17 -11.73 2.72
CA PRO A 94 -5.52 -10.44 2.12
C PRO A 94 -5.79 -10.58 0.60
N CYS A 95 -6.26 -9.51 -0.03
CA CYS A 95 -6.36 -9.44 -1.48
C CYS A 95 -5.21 -8.59 -2.04
N ASP A 96 -4.45 -9.13 -2.99
CA ASP A 96 -3.22 -8.52 -3.49
C ASP A 96 -3.43 -7.19 -4.24
N LYS A 97 -4.63 -6.93 -4.78
CA LYS A 97 -4.88 -5.84 -5.73
C LYS A 97 -6.28 -5.24 -5.62
N SER A 98 -6.36 -3.93 -5.82
CA SER A 98 -7.62 -3.20 -6.00
C SER A 98 -8.04 -3.18 -7.47
N TYR A 99 -9.30 -3.55 -7.76
CA TYR A 99 -9.81 -3.69 -9.13
C TYR A 99 -10.56 -2.47 -9.68
N GLY A 100 -10.49 -1.31 -9.02
CA GLY A 100 -11.27 -0.11 -9.38
C GLY A 100 -11.16 0.33 -10.84
N ILE A 101 -9.92 0.44 -11.36
CA ILE A 101 -9.70 0.80 -12.78
C ILE A 101 -10.18 -0.30 -13.74
N HIS A 102 -10.10 -1.58 -13.34
CA HIS A 102 -10.65 -2.68 -14.14
C HIS A 102 -12.18 -2.60 -14.21
N CYS A 103 -12.86 -2.23 -13.11
CA CYS A 103 -14.30 -1.95 -13.12
C CYS A 103 -14.65 -0.78 -14.07
N ALA A 104 -13.88 0.31 -14.05
CA ALA A 104 -14.09 1.44 -14.97
C ALA A 104 -13.86 1.05 -16.45
N ARG A 105 -12.88 0.20 -16.73
CA ARG A 105 -12.61 -0.37 -18.05
C ARG A 105 -13.79 -1.19 -18.58
N ILE A 106 -14.41 -2.01 -17.72
CA ILE A 106 -15.60 -2.81 -18.05
C ILE A 106 -16.85 -1.94 -18.20
N ALA A 107 -16.96 -0.88 -17.41
CA ALA A 107 -17.96 0.18 -17.56
C ALA A 107 -17.73 1.08 -18.81
N LYS A 108 -16.72 0.76 -19.65
CA LYS A 108 -16.39 1.45 -20.91
C LYS A 108 -16.08 2.94 -20.76
N PHE A 109 -15.38 3.30 -19.68
CA PHE A 109 -14.81 4.64 -19.54
C PHE A 109 -13.83 4.94 -20.68
N PRO A 110 -13.66 6.22 -21.09
CA PRO A 110 -12.75 6.59 -22.18
C PRO A 110 -11.32 6.14 -21.93
N ALA A 111 -10.61 5.75 -22.99
CA ALA A 111 -9.24 5.23 -22.89
C ALA A 111 -8.27 6.22 -22.23
N ASP A 112 -8.42 7.51 -22.52
CA ASP A 112 -7.57 8.58 -21.96
C ASP A 112 -7.81 8.79 -20.47
N VAL A 113 -9.07 8.69 -20.01
CA VAL A 113 -9.44 8.75 -18.58
C VAL A 113 -8.89 7.55 -17.81
N LEU A 114 -8.88 6.36 -18.42
CA LEU A 114 -8.22 5.18 -17.86
C LEU A 114 -6.68 5.35 -17.85
N LYS A 115 -6.12 5.91 -18.95
CA LYS A 115 -4.80 6.56 -19.09
C LYS A 115 -4.34 7.27 -17.82
N GLU A 116 -5.02 8.38 -17.60
CA GLU A 116 -4.79 9.34 -16.54
C GLU A 116 -4.98 8.70 -15.16
N ALA A 117 -6.02 7.87 -14.96
CA ALA A 117 -6.22 7.14 -13.71
C ALA A 117 -5.08 6.16 -13.39
N GLU A 118 -4.52 5.45 -14.38
CA GLU A 118 -3.39 4.52 -14.21
C GLU A 118 -2.06 5.27 -13.95
N GLU A 119 -1.91 6.50 -14.46
CA GLU A 119 -0.80 7.39 -14.09
C GLU A 119 -0.96 7.99 -12.70
N HIS A 120 -2.17 8.42 -12.31
CA HIS A 120 -2.44 8.93 -10.96
C HIS A 120 -2.33 7.85 -9.89
N GLN A 121 -2.78 6.61 -10.16
CA GLN A 121 -2.59 5.48 -9.25
C GLN A 121 -1.09 5.23 -9.00
N ARG A 122 -0.28 5.14 -10.05
CA ARG A 122 1.18 4.95 -9.91
C ARG A 122 1.85 6.10 -9.14
N LYS A 123 1.46 7.35 -9.40
CA LYS A 123 1.94 8.53 -8.64
C LYS A 123 1.56 8.44 -7.15
N LEU A 124 0.35 7.97 -6.83
CA LEU A 124 -0.09 7.77 -5.44
C LEU A 124 0.59 6.57 -4.76
N GLU A 125 0.82 5.47 -5.46
CA GLU A 125 1.57 4.30 -4.94
C GLU A 125 3.04 4.65 -4.66
N PHE A 126 3.64 5.47 -5.51
CA PHE A 126 4.99 6.00 -5.33
C PHE A 126 5.08 7.01 -4.18
N ALA A 127 4.15 7.97 -4.10
CA ALA A 127 4.12 8.99 -3.05
C ALA A 127 3.74 8.42 -1.66
N ASN A 128 2.90 7.37 -1.60
CA ASN A 128 2.61 6.61 -0.37
C ASN A 128 3.58 5.43 -0.20
N GLY A 129 4.87 5.67 -0.47
CA GLY A 129 5.90 4.66 -0.70
C GLY A 129 5.84 3.45 0.25
N MET A 130 6.00 2.26 -0.33
CA MET A 130 6.33 1.00 0.35
C MET A 130 5.25 0.40 1.28
N LYS A 131 4.05 0.99 1.39
CA LYS A 131 3.00 0.49 2.30
C LYS A 131 2.09 -0.62 1.74
N TYR A 132 2.22 -0.95 0.46
CA TYR A 132 1.35 -1.88 -0.28
C TYR A 132 2.13 -3.09 -0.88
N ILE A 133 3.15 -3.58 -0.17
CA ILE A 133 3.94 -4.77 -0.57
C ILE A 133 3.52 -5.96 0.29
N ASN A 134 3.07 -7.05 -0.35
CA ASN A 134 2.64 -8.29 0.33
C ASN A 134 3.72 -8.86 1.27
N ASP A 135 3.28 -9.32 2.45
CA ASP A 135 4.11 -9.81 3.56
C ASP A 135 5.14 -10.91 3.20
N PHE A 136 4.94 -11.62 2.08
CA PHE A 136 5.81 -12.74 1.67
C PHE A 136 7.07 -12.32 0.88
N GLU A 137 7.08 -11.13 0.23
CA GLU A 137 8.31 -10.54 -0.33
C GLU A 137 8.99 -9.56 0.66
N PHE A 138 8.34 -9.30 1.78
CA PHE A 138 8.55 -8.13 2.62
C PHE A 138 9.91 -8.09 3.30
N SER A 139 10.46 -9.21 3.78
CA SER A 139 11.76 -9.21 4.49
C SER A 139 12.95 -8.89 3.56
N LEU A 140 12.90 -9.33 2.31
CA LEU A 140 13.93 -9.05 1.30
C LEU A 140 13.76 -7.66 0.70
N LYS A 141 12.53 -7.26 0.36
CA LYS A 141 12.27 -5.92 -0.20
C LYS A 141 12.45 -4.82 0.83
N ARG A 142 12.01 -5.00 2.07
CA ARG A 142 12.16 -3.98 3.13
C ARG A 142 13.62 -3.67 3.40
N LYS A 143 14.52 -4.68 3.47
CA LYS A 143 15.94 -4.38 3.60
C LYS A 143 16.49 -3.59 2.39
N ALA A 144 16.17 -3.98 1.16
CA ALA A 144 16.62 -3.24 -0.02
C ALA A 144 16.03 -1.81 -0.11
N ILE A 145 14.87 -1.59 0.51
CA ILE A 145 14.21 -0.29 0.70
C ILE A 145 14.94 0.54 1.78
N ASP A 146 15.15 -0.01 2.98
CA ASP A 146 15.78 0.68 4.11
C ASP A 146 17.25 1.03 3.78
N ASP A 147 18.01 0.07 3.21
CA ASP A 147 19.35 0.27 2.66
C ASP A 147 19.34 1.32 1.52
N GLY A 148 18.24 1.42 0.76
CA GLY A 148 18.06 2.33 -0.35
C GLY A 148 17.78 3.78 0.09
N ASP A 149 16.92 3.97 1.09
CA ASP A 149 16.63 5.28 1.67
C ASP A 149 17.85 5.85 2.40
N GLU A 150 18.67 5.02 3.06
CA GLU A 150 19.96 5.48 3.60
C GLU A 150 20.92 5.95 2.49
N LEU A 151 20.99 5.22 1.37
CA LEU A 151 21.76 5.66 0.20
C LEU A 151 21.22 6.99 -0.37
N ILE A 152 19.90 7.14 -0.55
CA ILE A 152 19.27 8.42 -0.98
C ILE A 152 19.63 9.56 -0.02
N ALA A 153 19.49 9.35 1.29
CA ALA A 153 19.84 10.34 2.29
C ALA A 153 21.34 10.71 2.25
N ASN A 154 22.22 9.77 1.89
CA ASN A 154 23.65 10.02 1.76
C ASN A 154 24.02 10.71 0.43
N ILE A 155 23.34 10.41 -0.68
CA ILE A 155 23.45 11.15 -1.95
C ILE A 155 23.06 12.61 -1.74
N LEU A 156 21.91 12.87 -1.10
CA LEU A 156 21.45 14.23 -0.83
C LEU A 156 22.44 15.03 0.04
N LYS A 157 23.09 14.38 1.03
CA LYS A 157 24.18 14.98 1.84
C LYS A 157 25.48 15.21 1.05
N LYS A 158 25.74 14.46 -0.04
CA LYS A 158 26.86 14.73 -0.95
C LYS A 158 26.53 15.93 -1.85
N ILE A 159 25.35 15.93 -2.48
CA ILE A 159 24.88 17.03 -3.34
C ILE A 159 24.81 18.36 -2.57
N GLN A 160 24.31 18.38 -1.33
CA GLN A 160 24.31 19.57 -0.47
C GLN A 160 25.71 20.12 -0.08
N LYS A 161 26.80 19.43 -0.45
CA LYS A 161 28.18 19.90 -0.27
C LYS A 161 28.85 20.34 -1.57
N ILE A 162 28.20 20.13 -2.71
CA ILE A 162 28.64 20.70 -3.99
C ILE A 162 28.34 22.20 -3.92
N ASP A 163 29.38 23.00 -4.00
CA ASP A 163 29.29 24.45 -3.89
C ASP A 163 29.34 25.06 -5.29
N GLU A 164 28.15 25.31 -5.84
CA GLU A 164 27.93 25.88 -7.17
C GLU A 164 28.67 27.21 -7.38
N THR A 165 29.12 27.91 -6.32
CA THR A 165 29.90 29.15 -6.44
C THR A 165 31.41 28.93 -6.50
N LYS A 166 31.90 27.68 -6.47
CA LYS A 166 33.33 27.33 -6.43
C LYS A 166 33.78 26.32 -7.47
N MET A 167 32.85 25.70 -8.19
CA MET A 167 33.11 24.71 -9.24
C MET A 167 32.61 25.23 -10.58
N SER A 168 33.24 24.79 -11.68
CA SER A 168 32.72 25.01 -13.03
C SER A 168 31.61 24.02 -13.38
N ASP A 169 30.76 24.39 -14.36
CA ASP A 169 29.67 23.53 -14.84
C ASP A 169 30.16 22.14 -15.26
N GLU A 170 31.36 22.05 -15.85
CA GLU A 170 32.00 20.80 -16.27
C GLU A 170 32.41 19.92 -15.07
N GLU A 171 32.89 20.51 -13.98
CA GLU A 171 33.22 19.81 -12.72
C GLU A 171 31.95 19.35 -11.99
N ILE A 172 30.90 20.16 -12.00
CA ILE A 172 29.59 19.81 -11.41
C ILE A 172 28.96 18.65 -12.17
N LEU A 173 28.93 18.69 -13.51
CA LEU A 173 28.44 17.60 -14.35
C LEU A 173 29.22 16.30 -14.11
N SER A 174 30.56 16.37 -14.10
CA SER A 174 31.43 15.23 -13.82
C SER A 174 31.13 14.61 -12.45
N GLU A 175 30.99 15.41 -11.40
CA GLU A 175 30.65 14.90 -10.06
C GLU A 175 29.24 14.30 -10.00
N MET A 176 28.25 14.86 -10.72
CA MET A 176 26.92 14.26 -10.82
C MET A 176 26.91 12.93 -11.59
N GLU A 177 27.71 12.79 -12.65
CA GLU A 177 27.87 11.50 -13.36
C GLU A 177 28.62 10.46 -12.51
N ASN A 178 29.66 10.87 -11.76
CA ASN A 178 30.35 10.02 -10.79
C ASN A 178 29.37 9.50 -9.73
N LEU A 179 28.54 10.38 -9.16
CA LEU A 179 27.50 10.02 -8.19
C LEU A 179 26.46 9.07 -8.80
N ARG A 180 25.94 9.34 -10.00
CA ARG A 180 24.98 8.44 -10.67
C ARG A 180 25.58 7.05 -10.91
N SER A 181 26.85 7.00 -11.30
CA SER A 181 27.59 5.76 -11.58
C SER A 181 27.90 4.95 -10.32
N GLU A 182 28.32 5.61 -9.23
CA GLU A 182 28.51 5.01 -7.90
C GLU A 182 27.23 4.28 -7.48
N GLN A 183 26.07 4.93 -7.60
CA GLN A 183 24.80 4.39 -7.11
C GLN A 183 24.27 3.24 -7.98
N LEU A 184 24.43 3.32 -9.31
CA LEU A 184 24.14 2.20 -10.22
C LEU A 184 25.02 0.97 -9.90
N SER A 185 26.24 1.16 -9.39
CA SER A 185 27.13 0.05 -8.99
C SER A 185 26.77 -0.63 -7.67
N THR A 186 25.94 -0.01 -6.81
CA THR A 186 25.55 -0.58 -5.50
C THR A 186 24.70 -1.85 -5.62
N GLY A 187 24.08 -2.11 -6.78
CA GLY A 187 23.21 -3.26 -7.01
C GLY A 187 21.87 -3.20 -6.27
N ASN A 188 21.53 -2.08 -5.61
CA ASN A 188 20.27 -1.92 -4.90
C ASN A 188 19.08 -1.90 -5.88
N LEU A 189 18.16 -2.86 -5.77
CA LEU A 189 17.01 -3.02 -6.67
C LEU A 189 16.00 -1.85 -6.58
N PHE A 190 15.87 -1.21 -5.42
CA PHE A 190 14.95 -0.08 -5.23
C PHE A 190 15.48 1.17 -5.92
N LEU A 191 16.76 1.54 -5.68
CA LEU A 191 17.44 2.62 -6.40
C LEU A 191 17.45 2.39 -7.91
N LYS A 192 17.74 1.16 -8.34
CA LYS A 192 17.74 0.81 -9.76
C LYS A 192 16.36 1.02 -10.38
N GLY A 193 15.30 0.53 -9.73
CA GLY A 193 13.92 0.77 -10.19
C GLY A 193 13.53 2.25 -10.19
N LEU A 194 14.08 3.06 -9.28
CA LEU A 194 13.89 4.51 -9.26
C LEU A 194 14.51 5.19 -10.50
N LEU A 195 15.74 4.80 -10.85
CA LEU A 195 16.55 5.40 -11.93
C LEU A 195 16.20 4.88 -13.33
N GLU A 196 15.57 3.71 -13.46
CA GLU A 196 15.08 3.14 -14.73
C GLU A 196 13.68 3.65 -15.13
N ASN A 197 13.04 4.50 -14.32
CA ASN A 197 11.71 5.09 -14.58
C ASN A 197 11.75 6.63 -14.78
N THR A 198 12.92 7.20 -15.09
CA THR A 198 13.14 8.66 -15.19
C THR A 198 13.62 9.13 -16.57
N ASP A 199 13.26 8.40 -17.63
CA ASP A 199 13.43 8.79 -19.05
C ASP A 199 12.13 9.41 -19.62
#